data_AF-A0A935P5Y4-F1
#
_entry.id   AF-A0A935P5Y4-F1
#
_cell.length_a   1.000
_cell.length_b   1.000
_cell.length_c   1.000
_cell.angle_alpha   90.00
_cell.angle_beta   90.00
_cell.angle_gamma   90.00
#
_symmetry.space_group_name_H-M   'P 1'
#
loop_
_entity.id
_entity.type
_entity.pdbx_description
1 polymer ?
#
loop_
_entity_poly.entity_id
_entity_poly.type
_entity_poly.pdbx_seq_one_letter_code
_entity_poly.pdbx_strand_id
1 'polypeptide(L)'
;MAAPLQGLPEGLMPGATALDLFLQAAEDASNGNGDSERLDAGILQTLIKARSLFTRGVTRLRLAGSRLAVEVTAPTLEIFQRLASELPQPQVERCVGTLDSLTLSNRSCLVRLAGESPLRGHLASSIDLDEARALLGAEVLVEGTAFFRPSGRPHHMDVDYLAAAGPHDEVWRRSPRATDLRPRISSTEEPLSFSSFVGQWPGDETDEEIFAALRALS
;
A
#
# COMPACT_ATOMS: atom_id res chain seq x y z
N MET A 1 -34.12 11.50 16.72
CA MET A 1 -33.48 11.20 15.43
C MET A 1 -31.99 11.13 15.67
N ALA A 2 -31.42 9.92 15.69
CA ALA A 2 -29.98 9.74 15.87
C ALA A 2 -29.26 10.11 14.56
N ALA A 3 -28.22 10.93 14.65
CA ALA A 3 -27.34 11.24 13.54
C ALA A 3 -26.69 9.94 13.01
N PRO A 4 -26.49 9.79 11.69
CA PRO A 4 -25.80 8.63 11.16
C PRO A 4 -24.36 8.63 11.67
N LEU A 5 -23.92 7.49 12.23
CA LEU A 5 -22.55 7.26 12.67
C LEU A 5 -21.63 7.22 11.44
N GLN A 6 -21.17 8.39 10.98
CA GLN A 6 -20.12 8.53 9.98
C GLN A 6 -18.79 8.10 10.63
N GLY A 7 -18.24 6.99 10.16
CA GLY A 7 -17.00 6.41 10.71
C GLY A 7 -16.96 4.88 10.70
N LEU A 8 -18.10 4.22 10.49
CA LEU A 8 -18.11 2.80 10.12
C LEU A 8 -17.75 2.68 8.62
N PRO A 9 -16.93 1.70 8.18
CA PRO A 9 -16.80 1.40 6.76
C PRO A 9 -18.19 1.27 6.14
N GLU A 10 -18.39 1.89 4.97
CA GLU A 10 -19.68 1.85 4.27
C GLU A 10 -20.18 0.40 4.16
N GLY A 11 -21.39 0.15 4.67
CA GLY A 11 -22.05 -1.16 4.58
C GLY A 11 -22.00 -2.04 5.84
N LEU A 12 -21.52 -1.54 6.99
CA LEU A 12 -21.68 -2.26 8.26
C LEU A 12 -23.15 -2.28 8.71
N MET A 13 -23.87 -3.30 8.27
CA MET A 13 -25.24 -3.58 8.69
C MET A 13 -25.26 -4.05 10.16
N PRO A 14 -26.27 -3.68 10.96
CA PRO A 14 -26.45 -4.20 12.31
C PRO A 14 -26.40 -5.74 12.32
N GLY A 15 -25.58 -6.31 13.20
CA GLY A 15 -25.39 -7.75 13.35
C GLY A 15 -24.51 -8.42 12.28
N ALA A 16 -23.79 -7.66 11.45
CA ALA A 16 -22.75 -8.23 10.60
C ALA A 16 -21.59 -8.78 11.46
N THR A 17 -21.13 -9.99 11.13
CA THR A 17 -19.97 -10.61 11.77
C THR A 17 -18.68 -10.28 11.03
N ALA A 18 -17.52 -10.51 11.66
CA ALA A 18 -16.22 -10.40 10.98
C ALA A 18 -16.12 -11.32 9.75
N LEU A 19 -16.77 -12.49 9.80
CA LEU A 19 -16.86 -13.39 8.65
C LEU A 19 -17.69 -12.76 7.51
N ASP A 20 -18.79 -12.08 7.81
CA ASP A 20 -19.60 -11.42 6.78
C ASP A 20 -18.81 -10.30 6.08
N LEU A 21 -18.00 -9.53 6.82
CA LEU A 21 -17.10 -8.53 6.24
C LEU A 21 -16.04 -9.16 5.32
N PHE A 22 -15.44 -10.26 5.78
CA PHE A 22 -14.47 -11.01 4.96
C PHE A 22 -15.11 -11.55 3.69
N LEU A 23 -16.35 -12.04 3.76
CA LEU A 23 -17.08 -12.53 2.59
C LEU A 23 -17.43 -11.41 1.62
N GLN A 24 -17.78 -10.21 2.11
CA GLN A 24 -17.99 -9.05 1.22
C GLN A 24 -16.69 -8.68 0.49
N ALA A 25 -15.55 -8.70 1.19
CA ALA A 25 -14.26 -8.49 0.55
C ALA A 25 -13.92 -9.59 -0.47
N ALA A 26 -14.24 -10.85 -0.15
CA ALA A 26 -14.07 -11.98 -1.07
C ALA A 26 -14.95 -11.85 -2.32
N GLU A 27 -16.18 -11.36 -2.18
CA GLU A 27 -17.09 -11.08 -3.29
C GLU A 27 -16.56 -9.93 -4.16
N ASP A 28 -16.15 -8.81 -3.55
CA ASP A 28 -15.52 -7.69 -4.25
C ASP A 28 -14.29 -8.15 -5.05
N ALA A 29 -13.42 -8.95 -4.43
CA ALA A 29 -12.25 -9.52 -5.10
C ALA A 29 -12.64 -10.48 -6.22
N SER A 30 -13.70 -11.29 -6.05
CA SER A 30 -14.14 -12.28 -7.05
C SER A 30 -14.69 -11.59 -8.30
N ASN A 31 -15.28 -10.41 -8.12
CA ASN A 31 -15.75 -9.55 -9.20
C ASN A 31 -14.62 -8.73 -9.84
N GLY A 32 -13.38 -8.84 -9.35
CA GLY A 32 -12.24 -8.08 -9.85
C GLY A 32 -12.30 -6.58 -9.51
N ASN A 33 -13.03 -6.20 -8.46
CA ASN A 33 -13.21 -4.80 -8.08
C ASN A 33 -11.96 -4.26 -7.36
N GLY A 34 -10.94 -3.88 -8.13
CA GLY A 34 -9.68 -3.34 -7.60
C GLY A 34 -9.79 -1.97 -6.91
N ASP A 35 -10.95 -1.31 -6.98
CA ASP A 35 -11.22 -0.03 -6.31
C ASP A 35 -11.93 -0.18 -4.95
N SER A 36 -12.23 -1.41 -4.52
CA SER A 36 -12.94 -1.67 -3.26
C SER A 36 -12.12 -1.26 -2.03
N GLU A 37 -12.78 -0.58 -1.09
CA GLU A 37 -12.23 -0.22 0.23
C GLU A 37 -12.12 -1.42 1.18
N ARG A 38 -12.69 -2.56 0.80
CA ARG A 38 -12.63 -3.80 1.59
C ARG A 38 -11.42 -4.64 1.24
N LEU A 39 -10.61 -4.23 0.27
CA LEU A 39 -9.43 -4.97 -0.17
C LEU A 39 -8.17 -4.33 0.39
N ASP A 40 -7.41 -5.15 1.09
CA ASP A 40 -6.04 -4.85 1.49
C ASP A 40 -5.13 -6.06 1.20
N ALA A 41 -3.82 -5.87 1.44
CA ALA A 41 -2.84 -6.93 1.27
C ALA A 41 -3.17 -8.17 2.12
N GLY A 42 -3.55 -7.99 3.38
CA GLY A 42 -3.83 -9.10 4.31
C GLY A 42 -5.01 -9.96 3.87
N ILE A 43 -6.09 -9.32 3.42
CA ILE A 43 -7.29 -9.97 2.91
C ILE A 43 -6.97 -10.74 1.63
N LEU A 44 -6.32 -10.10 0.65
CA LEU A 44 -5.95 -10.74 -0.62
C LEU A 44 -5.01 -11.94 -0.38
N GLN A 45 -4.00 -11.79 0.48
CA GLN A 45 -3.12 -12.90 0.85
C GLN A 45 -3.86 -14.03 1.56
N THR A 46 -4.84 -13.72 2.40
CA THR A 46 -5.67 -14.73 3.06
C THR A 46 -6.52 -15.50 2.06
N LEU A 47 -7.12 -14.82 1.09
CA LEU A 47 -7.90 -15.45 0.02
C LEU A 47 -7.02 -16.36 -0.87
N ILE A 48 -5.80 -15.92 -1.20
CA ILE A 48 -4.85 -16.70 -2.02
C ILE A 48 -4.42 -18.01 -1.35
N LYS A 49 -4.36 -18.07 -0.02
CA LYS A 49 -4.00 -19.30 0.73
C LYS A 49 -4.93 -20.48 0.43
N ALA A 50 -6.17 -20.22 0.01
CA ALA A 50 -7.11 -21.27 -0.42
C ALA A 50 -6.58 -22.09 -1.61
N ARG A 51 -5.64 -21.57 -2.40
CA ARG A 51 -4.97 -22.29 -3.52
C ARG A 51 -4.45 -23.67 -3.11
N SER A 52 -3.93 -23.80 -1.89
CA SER A 52 -3.41 -25.08 -1.37
C SER A 52 -4.46 -26.21 -1.29
N LEU A 53 -5.75 -25.87 -1.29
CA LEU A 53 -6.84 -26.84 -1.33
C LEU A 53 -7.08 -27.33 -2.77
N PHE A 54 -6.95 -26.44 -3.76
CA PHE A 54 -7.16 -26.78 -5.17
C PHE A 54 -6.05 -27.66 -5.73
N THR A 55 -4.82 -27.53 -5.22
CA THR A 55 -3.73 -28.45 -5.56
C THR A 55 -3.96 -29.88 -5.05
N ARG A 56 -4.90 -30.08 -4.12
CA ARG A 56 -5.29 -31.39 -3.58
C ARG A 56 -6.54 -31.99 -4.26
N GLY A 57 -6.96 -31.41 -5.40
CA GLY A 57 -8.10 -31.91 -6.18
C GLY A 57 -9.46 -31.30 -5.80
N VAL A 58 -9.50 -30.31 -4.90
CA VAL A 58 -10.73 -29.54 -4.65
C VAL A 58 -11.00 -28.65 -5.88
N THR A 59 -12.21 -28.71 -6.42
CA THR A 59 -12.61 -27.91 -7.59
C THR A 59 -13.37 -26.65 -7.22
N ARG A 60 -13.97 -26.62 -6.03
CA ARG A 60 -14.84 -25.54 -5.55
C ARG A 60 -14.82 -25.47 -4.03
N LEU A 61 -14.72 -24.26 -3.51
CA LEU A 61 -14.85 -23.97 -2.09
C LEU A 61 -15.99 -22.97 -1.89
N ARG A 62 -17.01 -23.33 -1.10
CA ARG A 62 -18.10 -22.42 -0.74
C ARG A 62 -17.87 -21.91 0.68
N LEU A 63 -17.66 -20.61 0.81
CA LEU A 63 -17.56 -19.92 2.10
C LEU A 63 -18.93 -19.30 2.39
N ALA A 64 -19.55 -19.65 3.51
CA ALA A 64 -20.88 -19.17 3.88
C ALA A 64 -20.84 -18.50 5.26
N GLY A 65 -21.36 -17.28 5.31
CA GLY A 65 -21.60 -16.53 6.53
C GLY A 65 -23.08 -16.52 6.88
N SER A 66 -23.48 -15.57 7.72
CA SER A 66 -24.86 -15.48 8.16
C SER A 66 -25.80 -14.97 7.06
N ARG A 67 -25.27 -14.18 6.12
CA ARG A 67 -26.07 -13.47 5.10
C ARG A 67 -25.53 -13.60 3.67
N LEU A 68 -24.26 -13.94 3.52
CA LEU A 68 -23.57 -13.99 2.24
C LEU A 68 -22.89 -15.35 2.09
N ALA A 69 -22.83 -15.86 0.86
CA ALA A 69 -21.98 -16.99 0.53
C ALA A 69 -21.20 -16.69 -0.74
N VAL A 70 -19.89 -16.90 -0.68
CA VAL A 70 -18.98 -16.68 -1.81
C VAL A 70 -18.44 -18.02 -2.26
N GLU A 71 -18.47 -18.24 -3.57
CA GLU A 71 -17.87 -19.41 -4.18
C GLU A 71 -16.48 -19.07 -4.71
N VAL A 72 -15.48 -19.78 -4.21
CA VAL A 72 -14.10 -19.69 -4.68
C VAL A 72 -13.83 -20.86 -5.61
N THR A 73 -13.35 -20.55 -6.80
CA THR A 73 -12.95 -21.51 -7.84
C THR A 73 -11.52 -21.21 -8.30
N ALA A 74 -10.93 -22.08 -9.13
CA ALA A 74 -9.61 -21.82 -9.71
C ALA A 74 -9.53 -20.47 -10.46
N PRO A 75 -10.50 -20.10 -11.35
CA PRO A 75 -10.54 -18.77 -11.95
C PRO A 75 -10.60 -17.63 -10.93
N THR A 76 -11.39 -17.78 -9.86
CA THR A 76 -11.48 -16.78 -8.79
C THR A 76 -10.12 -16.53 -8.13
N LEU A 77 -9.34 -17.59 -7.90
CA LEU A 77 -7.99 -17.48 -7.33
C LEU A 77 -7.01 -16.75 -8.25
N GLU A 78 -7.14 -16.88 -9.56
CA GLU A 78 -6.34 -16.12 -10.53
C GLU A 78 -6.64 -14.62 -10.43
N ILE A 79 -7.90 -14.24 -10.26
CA ILE A 79 -8.31 -12.86 -10.03
C ILE A 79 -7.69 -12.33 -8.72
N PHE A 80 -7.74 -13.11 -7.64
CA PHE A 80 -7.13 -12.71 -6.37
C PHE A 80 -5.62 -12.49 -6.50
N GLN A 81 -4.92 -13.38 -7.21
CA GLN A 81 -3.49 -13.24 -7.47
C GLN A 81 -3.18 -12.01 -8.29
N ARG A 82 -3.97 -11.74 -9.33
CA ARG A 82 -3.84 -10.54 -10.15
C ARG A 82 -3.99 -9.28 -9.28
N LEU A 83 -5.07 -9.17 -8.52
CA LEU A 83 -5.31 -8.02 -7.64
C LEU A 83 -4.20 -7.83 -6.61
N ALA A 84 -3.69 -8.92 -6.01
CA ALA A 84 -2.55 -8.84 -5.11
C ALA A 84 -1.26 -8.40 -5.81
N SER A 85 -1.07 -8.79 -7.07
CA SER A 85 0.07 -8.39 -7.90
C SER A 85 -0.08 -6.99 -8.48
N GLU A 86 -1.26 -6.39 -8.46
CA GLU A 86 -1.52 -5.00 -8.85
C GLU A 86 -1.45 -4.05 -7.66
N LEU A 87 -1.54 -4.59 -6.43
CA LEU A 87 -1.40 -3.82 -5.20
C LEU A 87 -0.03 -3.11 -5.14
N PRO A 88 0.00 -1.78 -5.14
CA PRO A 88 1.24 -1.03 -4.97
C PRO A 88 1.83 -1.24 -3.59
N GLN A 89 3.15 -1.10 -3.49
CA GLN A 89 3.82 -1.07 -2.19
C GLN A 89 3.47 0.23 -1.45
N PRO A 90 3.34 0.19 -0.12
CA PRO A 90 3.18 1.40 0.69
C PRO A 90 4.35 2.37 0.46
N GLN A 91 4.06 3.66 0.36
CA GLN A 91 5.04 4.70 0.03
C GLN A 91 4.92 5.87 1.00
N VAL A 92 6.06 6.44 1.38
CA VAL A 92 6.08 7.71 2.13
C VAL A 92 5.64 8.81 1.18
N GLU A 93 4.57 9.49 1.54
CA GLU A 93 3.91 10.49 0.72
C GLU A 93 3.59 11.72 1.53
N ARG A 94 3.51 12.86 0.84
CA ARG A 94 3.14 14.14 1.41
C ARG A 94 2.05 14.78 0.56
N CYS A 95 0.98 15.20 1.21
CA CYS A 95 -0.15 15.83 0.54
C CYS A 95 -0.71 17.00 1.33
N VAL A 96 -1.26 17.97 0.61
CA VAL A 96 -2.00 19.10 1.17
C VAL A 96 -3.49 18.95 0.88
N GLY A 97 -4.30 19.14 1.91
CA GLY A 97 -5.75 19.13 1.80
C GLY A 97 -6.41 19.80 3.00
N THR A 98 -7.74 19.81 3.03
CA THR A 98 -8.50 20.35 4.17
C THR A 98 -8.78 19.25 5.19
N LEU A 99 -8.44 19.47 6.46
CA LEU A 99 -8.77 18.53 7.53
C LEU A 99 -10.27 18.63 7.84
N ASP A 100 -11.04 17.64 7.40
CA ASP A 100 -12.51 17.67 7.43
C ASP A 100 -13.09 17.06 8.70
N SER A 101 -12.49 15.96 9.17
CA SER A 101 -12.90 15.32 10.42
C SER A 101 -11.73 14.75 11.20
N LEU A 102 -11.92 14.64 12.51
CA LEU A 102 -10.99 14.05 13.46
C LEU A 102 -11.79 13.24 14.48
N THR A 103 -11.44 11.97 14.65
CA THR A 103 -12.06 11.06 15.60
C THR A 103 -11.04 10.69 16.66
N LEU A 104 -11.24 11.16 17.89
CA LEU A 104 -10.28 10.97 18.98
C LEU A 104 -10.17 9.51 19.44
N SER A 105 -11.29 8.77 19.45
CA SER A 105 -11.35 7.41 20.02
C SER A 105 -10.46 6.39 19.30
N ASN A 106 -10.28 6.56 17.99
CA ASN A 106 -9.47 5.69 17.13
C ASN A 106 -8.33 6.45 16.44
N ARG A 107 -8.09 7.71 16.82
CA ARG A 107 -7.07 8.61 16.25
C ARG A 107 -7.14 8.70 14.71
N SER A 108 -8.33 8.64 14.12
CA SER A 108 -8.48 8.74 12.66
C SER A 108 -8.84 10.16 12.22
N CYS A 109 -8.46 10.54 11.01
CA CYS A 109 -8.90 11.78 10.37
C CYS A 109 -9.36 11.55 8.94
N LEU A 110 -10.09 12.53 8.39
CA LEU A 110 -10.36 12.63 6.94
C LEU A 110 -9.78 13.93 6.40
N VAL A 111 -9.01 13.81 5.33
CA VAL A 111 -8.39 14.94 4.63
C VAL A 111 -9.00 15.03 3.24
N ARG A 112 -9.65 16.15 2.94
CA ARG A 112 -10.21 16.42 1.61
C ARG A 112 -9.13 16.99 0.71
N LEU A 113 -8.78 16.21 -0.31
CA LEU A 113 -7.83 16.58 -1.34
C LEU A 113 -8.56 17.32 -2.47
N ALA A 114 -7.88 18.23 -3.15
CA ALA A 114 -8.49 19.02 -4.21
C ALA A 114 -8.96 18.14 -5.38
N GLY A 115 -10.28 18.07 -5.62
CA GLY A 115 -10.87 17.38 -6.76
C GLY A 115 -10.87 15.85 -6.67
N GLU A 116 -10.52 15.26 -5.52
CA GLU A 116 -10.41 13.82 -5.34
C GLU A 116 -11.20 13.30 -4.13
N SER A 117 -11.29 11.97 -4.01
CA SER A 117 -11.90 11.32 -2.85
C SER A 117 -11.16 11.69 -1.56
N PRO A 118 -11.87 11.80 -0.42
CA PRO A 118 -11.23 12.08 0.86
C PRO A 118 -10.24 10.97 1.22
N LEU A 119 -9.06 11.36 1.69
CA LEU A 119 -8.05 10.45 2.20
C LEU A 119 -8.27 10.20 3.68
N ARG A 120 -8.42 8.92 4.07
CA ARG A 120 -8.47 8.52 5.48
C ARG A 120 -7.06 8.46 6.03
N GLY A 121 -6.84 9.13 7.17
CA GLY A 121 -5.59 9.10 7.91
C GLY A 121 -5.72 8.41 9.27
N HIS A 122 -4.68 7.73 9.72
CA HIS A 122 -4.52 7.23 11.08
C HIS A 122 -3.35 7.97 11.73
N LEU A 123 -3.64 8.78 12.75
CA LEU A 123 -2.63 9.63 13.39
C LEU A 123 -1.72 8.80 14.29
N ALA A 124 -0.41 8.86 14.01
CA ALA A 124 0.62 8.30 14.87
C ALA A 124 0.49 8.81 16.30
N SER A 125 0.91 8.00 17.28
CA SER A 125 0.78 8.34 18.71
C SER A 125 1.61 9.56 19.12
N SER A 126 2.61 9.93 18.30
CA SER A 126 3.45 11.12 18.46
C SER A 126 2.71 12.44 18.18
N ILE A 127 1.60 12.41 17.45
CA ILE A 127 0.82 13.61 17.10
C ILE A 127 -0.07 13.99 18.28
N ASP A 128 0.01 15.24 18.72
CA ASP A 128 -0.90 15.77 19.75
C ASP A 128 -2.31 15.96 19.16
N LEU A 129 -3.32 15.38 19.82
CA LEU A 129 -4.70 15.48 19.38
C LEU A 129 -5.31 16.86 19.61
N ASP A 130 -4.82 17.62 20.59
CA ASP A 130 -5.27 19.00 20.83
C ASP A 130 -4.75 19.93 19.72
N GLU A 131 -3.51 19.75 19.28
CA GLU A 131 -2.94 20.44 18.11
C GLU A 131 -3.67 20.05 16.83
N ALA A 132 -3.88 18.75 16.59
CA ALA A 132 -4.65 18.26 15.44
C ALA A 132 -6.09 18.81 15.42
N ARG A 133 -6.74 18.93 16.59
CA ARG A 133 -8.08 19.51 16.71
C ARG A 133 -8.11 20.99 16.32
N ALA A 134 -7.05 21.75 16.65
CA ALA A 134 -6.95 23.15 16.27
C ALA A 134 -6.85 23.36 14.74
N LEU A 135 -6.49 22.32 14.00
CA LEU A 135 -6.37 22.34 12.53
C LEU A 135 -7.68 21.95 11.81
N LEU A 136 -8.75 21.59 12.52
CA LEU A 136 -10.03 21.22 11.89
C LEU A 136 -10.57 22.36 11.02
N GLY A 137 -10.95 22.02 9.78
CA GLY A 137 -11.40 22.96 8.76
C GLY A 137 -10.29 23.77 8.09
N ALA A 138 -9.05 23.68 8.57
CA ALA A 138 -7.90 24.35 7.98
C ALA A 138 -7.28 23.53 6.85
N GLU A 139 -6.51 24.22 5.99
CA GLU A 139 -5.64 23.56 5.04
C GLU A 139 -4.40 23.04 5.79
N VAL A 140 -4.12 21.75 5.64
CA VAL A 140 -3.08 21.03 6.38
C VAL A 140 -2.12 20.34 5.42
N LEU A 141 -0.85 20.30 5.82
CA LEU A 141 0.15 19.40 5.28
C LEU A 141 0.10 18.09 6.06
N VAL A 142 -0.01 16.98 5.34
CA VAL A 142 0.01 15.64 5.91
C VAL A 142 1.16 14.87 5.29
N GLU A 143 1.96 14.24 6.13
CA GLU A 143 3.02 13.33 5.71
C GLU A 143 2.91 12.01 6.48
N GLY A 144 3.19 10.94 5.78
CA GLY A 144 3.13 9.60 6.34
C GLY A 144 3.23 8.52 5.28
N THR A 145 2.90 7.30 5.67
CA THR A 145 2.92 6.14 4.77
C THR A 145 1.55 5.94 4.13
N ALA A 146 1.45 6.16 2.83
CA ALA A 146 0.24 5.90 2.06
C ALA A 146 0.14 4.42 1.67
N PHE A 147 -1.03 3.83 1.90
CA PHE A 147 -1.43 2.51 1.45
C PHE A 147 -2.41 2.65 0.30
N PHE A 148 -2.34 1.73 -0.67
CA PHE A 148 -3.07 1.83 -1.92
C PHE A 148 -4.00 0.63 -2.13
N ARG A 149 -5.02 0.85 -2.97
CA ARG A 149 -5.89 -0.19 -3.49
C ARG A 149 -5.23 -0.86 -4.70
N PRO A 150 -5.69 -2.05 -5.15
CA PRO A 150 -5.19 -2.66 -6.39
C PRO A 150 -5.28 -1.74 -7.62
N SER A 151 -6.23 -0.81 -7.65
CA SER A 151 -6.34 0.22 -8.71
C SER A 151 -5.24 1.27 -8.71
N GLY A 152 -4.38 1.33 -7.69
CA GLY A 152 -3.38 2.37 -7.50
C GLY A 152 -3.89 3.63 -6.78
N ARG A 153 -5.19 3.70 -6.48
CA ARG A 153 -5.76 4.82 -5.70
C ARG A 153 -5.42 4.71 -4.21
N PRO A 154 -5.26 5.84 -3.51
CA PRO A 154 -5.07 5.83 -2.07
C PRO A 154 -6.21 5.10 -1.35
N HIS A 155 -5.85 4.23 -0.41
CA HIS A 155 -6.77 3.57 0.50
C HIS A 155 -6.83 4.33 1.82
N HIS A 156 -5.68 4.47 2.49
CA HIS A 156 -5.51 5.24 3.71
C HIS A 156 -4.03 5.65 3.86
N MET A 157 -3.74 6.50 4.84
CA MET A 157 -2.39 6.91 5.20
C MET A 157 -2.18 6.76 6.71
N ASP A 158 -1.08 6.16 7.10
CA ASP A 158 -0.58 6.26 8.48
C ASP A 158 0.19 7.57 8.59
N VAL A 159 -0.36 8.52 9.33
CA VAL A 159 0.09 9.92 9.38
C VAL A 159 1.12 10.07 10.49
N ASP A 160 2.34 10.39 10.09
CA ASP A 160 3.48 10.62 10.98
C ASP A 160 3.65 12.11 11.31
N TYR A 161 3.19 13.00 10.43
CA TYR A 161 3.29 14.45 10.59
C TYR A 161 2.03 15.16 10.07
N LEU A 162 1.55 16.13 10.86
CA LEU A 162 0.37 16.94 10.56
C LEU A 162 0.61 18.39 11.02
N ALA A 163 0.48 19.36 10.12
CA ALA A 163 0.62 20.78 10.43
C ALA A 163 -0.25 21.65 9.51
N ALA A 164 -0.43 22.93 9.84
CA ALA A 164 -1.04 23.89 8.92
C ALA A 164 -0.19 24.03 7.65
N ALA A 165 -0.83 24.04 6.48
CA ALA A 165 -0.13 24.18 5.21
C ALA A 165 0.40 25.62 5.03
N GLY A 166 1.64 25.73 4.56
CA GLY A 166 2.28 26.99 4.20
C GLY A 166 2.30 27.26 2.69
N PRO A 167 2.77 28.45 2.26
CA PRO A 167 2.88 28.79 0.84
C PRO A 167 3.81 27.85 0.04
N HIS A 168 4.82 27.26 0.70
CA HIS A 168 5.77 26.36 0.06
C HIS A 168 5.23 24.95 -0.19
N ASP A 169 4.06 24.62 0.38
CA ASP A 169 3.47 23.29 0.28
C ASP A 169 2.57 23.13 -0.95
N GLU A 170 2.47 24.15 -1.81
CA GLU A 170 1.66 24.14 -3.02
C GLU A 170 2.01 22.96 -3.94
N VAL A 171 3.28 22.56 -4.01
CA VAL A 171 3.76 21.41 -4.79
C VAL A 171 3.14 20.07 -4.35
N TRP A 172 2.64 20.00 -3.11
CA TRP A 172 2.01 18.83 -2.51
C TRP A 172 0.48 18.89 -2.53
N ARG A 173 -0.13 19.89 -3.18
CA ARG A 173 -1.59 19.98 -3.41
C ARG A 173 -2.06 18.98 -4.48
N ARG A 174 -1.79 17.70 -4.24
CA ARG A 174 -2.16 16.58 -5.09
C ARG A 174 -2.43 15.36 -4.22
N SER A 175 -3.19 14.44 -4.76
CA SER A 175 -3.39 13.15 -4.12
C SER A 175 -2.16 12.27 -4.25
N PRO A 176 -1.84 11.45 -3.22
CA PRO A 176 -0.82 10.42 -3.34
C PRO A 176 -1.12 9.52 -4.52
N ARG A 177 -0.10 9.18 -5.31
CA ARG A 177 -0.25 8.25 -6.44
C ARG A 177 0.80 7.18 -6.29
N ALA A 178 0.33 5.94 -6.35
CA ALA A 178 1.22 4.80 -6.40
C ALA A 178 2.20 4.96 -7.56
N THR A 179 3.49 5.09 -7.22
CA THR A 179 4.54 4.95 -8.21
C THR A 179 4.91 3.47 -8.29
N ASP A 180 4.96 2.89 -9.48
CA ASP A 180 5.51 1.55 -9.66
C ASP A 180 7.02 1.59 -9.44
N LEU A 181 7.44 1.55 -8.17
CA LEU A 181 8.85 1.45 -7.77
C LEU A 181 9.39 0.03 -7.91
N ARG A 182 8.65 -0.90 -8.56
CA ARG A 182 9.21 -2.20 -8.91
C ARG A 182 10.47 -1.93 -9.73
N PRO A 183 11.66 -2.31 -9.23
CA PRO A 183 12.85 -2.25 -10.06
C PRO A 183 12.54 -3.15 -11.25
N ARG A 184 12.34 -2.57 -12.44
CA ARG A 184 12.57 -3.30 -13.68
C ARG A 184 14.07 -3.52 -13.78
N ILE A 185 14.62 -4.34 -12.89
CA ILE A 185 15.87 -5.02 -13.17
C ILE A 185 15.46 -6.02 -14.24
N SER A 186 15.56 -5.60 -15.50
CA SER A 186 15.66 -6.54 -16.60
C SER A 186 16.81 -7.45 -16.23
N SER A 187 16.48 -8.68 -15.82
CA SER A 187 17.46 -9.75 -15.73
C SER A 187 17.92 -10.02 -17.16
N THR A 188 18.87 -9.22 -17.65
CA THR A 188 19.68 -9.60 -18.78
C THR A 188 20.40 -10.88 -18.33
N GLU A 189 20.15 -11.99 -19.00
CA GLU A 189 20.71 -13.33 -18.72
C GLU A 189 22.24 -13.41 -18.94
N GLU A 190 22.92 -12.28 -18.98
CA GLU A 190 24.38 -12.25 -19.05
C GLU A 190 24.92 -12.17 -17.62
N PRO A 191 25.78 -13.11 -17.20
CA PRO A 191 26.46 -13.00 -15.92
C PRO A 191 27.29 -11.71 -15.94
N LEU A 192 26.82 -10.70 -15.21
CA LEU A 192 27.55 -9.46 -14.99
C LEU A 192 28.83 -9.80 -14.22
N SER A 193 29.89 -10.10 -14.96
CA SER A 193 31.22 -10.26 -14.40
C SER A 193 31.70 -8.90 -13.90
N PHE A 194 32.18 -8.84 -12.65
CA PHE A 194 32.69 -7.63 -12.00
C PHE A 194 33.79 -6.92 -12.83
N SER A 195 34.48 -7.68 -13.69
CA SER A 195 35.51 -7.20 -14.62
C SER A 195 35.01 -6.27 -15.72
N SER A 196 33.73 -6.32 -16.08
CA SER A 196 33.16 -5.43 -17.12
C SER A 196 32.94 -4.01 -16.62
N PHE A 197 32.86 -3.82 -15.30
CA PHE A 197 32.51 -2.54 -14.68
C PHE A 197 33.73 -1.78 -14.14
N VAL A 198 34.83 -2.48 -13.80
CA VAL A 198 35.98 -1.90 -13.07
C VAL A 198 37.30 -1.97 -13.88
N GLY A 199 37.30 -2.60 -15.06
CA GLY A 199 38.55 -2.93 -15.75
C GLY A 199 39.27 -4.10 -15.07
N GLN A 200 40.44 -4.49 -15.60
CA GLN A 200 41.26 -5.57 -15.03
C GLN A 200 41.63 -5.24 -13.58
N TRP A 201 41.12 -6.03 -12.65
CA TRP A 201 41.52 -6.00 -11.26
C TRP A 201 42.96 -6.54 -11.17
N PRO A 202 43.92 -5.83 -10.54
CA PRO A 202 45.29 -6.30 -10.43
C PRO A 202 45.32 -7.53 -9.52
N GLY A 203 45.89 -8.63 -10.01
CA GLY A 203 45.86 -9.94 -9.34
C GLY A 203 46.31 -11.11 -10.21
N ASP A 204 46.36 -10.92 -11.54
CA ASP A 204 46.93 -11.88 -12.49
C ASP A 204 48.38 -11.55 -12.90
N GLU A 205 48.98 -10.52 -12.30
CA GLU A 205 50.39 -10.17 -12.54
C GLU A 205 51.28 -11.17 -11.80
N THR A 206 52.29 -11.69 -12.49
CA THR A 206 53.28 -12.57 -11.87
C THR A 206 54.16 -11.78 -10.92
N ASP A 207 54.68 -12.44 -9.87
CA ASP A 207 55.57 -11.79 -8.90
C ASP A 207 56.75 -11.08 -9.60
N GLU A 208 57.27 -11.65 -10.71
CA GLU A 208 58.31 -11.02 -11.53
C GLU A 208 57.91 -9.66 -12.12
N GLU A 209 56.66 -9.50 -12.58
CA GLU A 209 56.15 -8.24 -13.16
C GLU A 209 56.00 -7.16 -12.08
N ILE A 210 55.55 -7.55 -10.89
CA ILE A 210 55.43 -6.66 -9.73
C ILE A 210 56.82 -6.14 -9.31
N PHE A 211 57.83 -7.02 -9.26
CA PHE A 211 59.20 -6.61 -8.91
C PHE A 211 59.87 -5.73 -9.97
N ALA A 212 59.53 -5.93 -11.25
CA ALA A 212 60.03 -5.07 -12.33
C ALA A 212 59.48 -3.63 -12.23
N ALA A 213 58.18 -3.50 -11.96
CA ALA A 213 57.53 -2.19 -11.78
C ALA A 213 58.09 -1.43 -10.56
N LEU A 214 58.37 -2.14 -9.46
CA LEU A 214 58.96 -1.56 -8.24
C LEU A 214 60.38 -1.01 -8.47
N ARG A 215 61.21 -1.68 -9.27
CA ARG A 215 62.56 -1.17 -9.60
C ARG A 215 62.53 0.03 -10.53
N ALA A 216 61.49 0.20 -11.34
CA ALA A 216 61.36 1.35 -12.23
C ALA A 216 60.94 2.63 -11.48
N LEU A 217 60.41 2.50 -10.26
CA LEU A 217 59.97 3.61 -9.41
C LEU A 217 61.00 4.04 -8.35
N SER A 218 62.13 3.33 -8.24
CA SER A 218 63.27 3.67 -7.36
C SER A 218 64.43 4.27 -8.14
#